data_AF-A0A250AWY9-F1
#
_entry.id   AF-A0A250AWY9-F1
#
_cell.length_a   1.000
_cell.length_b   1.000
_cell.length_c   1.000
_cell.angle_alpha   90.00
_cell.angle_beta   90.00
_cell.angle_gamma   90.00
#
_symmetry.space_group_name_H-M   'P 1'
#
loop_
_entity.id
_entity.type
_entity.pdbx_description
1 polymer ?
#
loop_
_entity_poly.entity_id
_entity_poly.type
_entity_poly.pdbx_seq_one_letter_code
_entity_poly.pdbx_strand_id
1 'polypeptide(L)'
;MTNKFIINDNVIFIPNENRILSKDNHRKKIVLTTPASRCLQLLLEKQALVSQKELYEFAWGMKSQEVTPNNLYQNISILRKAFNAVSEDGKNLIITVPRKGFYFDKTAKIEKTTPHEKKSIKTRLNTRKIKKISKRSVSLAVLLTALIGTTLIPHRAIPSKAYSAHYKLVESVDGCHIYIHTEKSQGAIIPPEFKGRYCAADPHAINSSSWW
;
A
#
# COMPACT_ATOMS: atom_id res chain seq x y z
N MET A 1 3.24 5.59 -4.37
CA MET A 1 4.22 4.54 -4.77
C MET A 1 4.99 4.13 -3.52
N THR A 2 5.01 2.84 -3.16
CA THR A 2 5.64 2.35 -1.91
C THR A 2 6.92 1.62 -2.26
N ASN A 3 8.07 2.24 -1.98
CA ASN A 3 9.35 1.51 -1.96
C ASN A 3 9.29 0.48 -0.83
N LYS A 4 9.68 -0.76 -1.10
CA LYS A 4 9.83 -1.81 -0.07
C LYS A 4 11.22 -2.43 -0.16
N PHE A 5 11.72 -2.89 0.97
CA PHE A 5 12.97 -3.64 1.08
C PHE A 5 12.65 -5.08 1.46
N ILE A 6 13.30 -6.03 0.80
CA ILE A 6 13.31 -7.45 1.15
C ILE A 6 14.70 -7.74 1.71
N ILE A 7 14.76 -8.26 2.93
CA ILE A 7 15.97 -8.51 3.70
C ILE A 7 16.04 -10.02 3.94
N ASN A 8 17.17 -10.64 3.58
CA ASN A 8 17.42 -12.09 3.71
C ASN A 8 16.32 -12.97 3.13
N ASP A 9 15.61 -12.48 2.09
CA ASP A 9 14.49 -13.15 1.43
C ASP A 9 13.27 -13.49 2.31
N ASN A 10 13.32 -13.23 3.63
CA ASN A 10 12.32 -13.63 4.62
C ASN A 10 11.73 -12.45 5.41
N VAL A 11 12.34 -11.26 5.39
CA VAL A 11 11.84 -10.06 6.07
C VAL A 11 11.49 -8.97 5.05
N ILE A 12 10.32 -8.37 5.19
CA ILE A 12 9.85 -7.26 4.35
C ILE A 12 9.75 -6.01 5.20
N PHE A 13 10.44 -4.95 4.79
CA PHE A 13 10.33 -3.63 5.39
C PHE A 13 9.64 -2.64 4.42
N ILE A 14 8.62 -1.95 4.92
CA ILE A 14 7.83 -0.96 4.17
C ILE A 14 7.96 0.39 4.88
N PRO A 15 8.90 1.26 4.46
CA PRO A 15 9.16 2.55 5.09
C PRO A 15 7.91 3.42 5.24
N ASN A 16 7.11 3.55 4.19
CA ASN A 16 5.94 4.43 4.18
C ASN A 16 4.83 3.98 5.13
N GLU A 17 4.83 2.70 5.52
CA GLU A 17 3.88 2.14 6.47
C GLU A 17 4.48 2.00 7.88
N ASN A 18 5.76 2.31 8.05
CA ASN A 18 6.54 2.07 9.27
C ASN A 18 6.41 0.62 9.74
N ARG A 19 6.54 -0.36 8.85
CA ARG A 19 6.27 -1.77 9.17
C ARG A 19 7.37 -2.71 8.75
N ILE A 20 7.64 -3.69 9.60
CA ILE A 20 8.43 -4.88 9.31
C ILE A 20 7.50 -6.11 9.40
N LEU A 21 7.63 -7.01 8.43
CA LEU A 21 6.78 -8.18 8.26
C LEU A 21 7.67 -9.40 8.03
N SER A 22 7.31 -10.55 8.58
CA SER A 22 7.82 -11.82 8.08
C SER A 22 7.12 -12.17 6.77
N LYS A 23 7.89 -12.63 5.79
CA LYS A 23 7.37 -13.15 4.52
C LYS A 23 6.73 -14.52 4.71
N ASP A 24 7.28 -15.34 5.60
CA ASP A 24 6.86 -16.72 5.85
C ASP A 24 5.68 -16.79 6.82
N ASN A 25 5.59 -15.84 7.76
CA ASN A 25 4.50 -15.76 8.73
C ASN A 25 3.82 -14.39 8.74
N HIS A 26 2.70 -14.27 8.01
CA HIS A 26 1.93 -13.02 7.91
C HIS A 26 1.35 -12.49 9.24
N ARG A 27 1.33 -13.31 10.30
CA ARG A 27 0.93 -12.86 11.66
C ARG A 27 2.06 -12.11 12.36
N LYS A 28 3.33 -12.40 12.04
CA LYS A 28 4.51 -11.69 12.56
C LYS A 28 4.67 -10.36 11.81
N LYS A 29 3.99 -9.34 12.32
CA LYS A 29 4.05 -7.95 11.82
C LYS A 29 4.32 -6.99 12.97
N ILE A 30 5.21 -6.02 12.74
CA ILE A 30 5.62 -5.05 13.75
C ILE A 30 5.52 -3.66 13.16
N VAL A 31 4.83 -2.78 13.90
CA VAL A 31 4.78 -1.35 13.60
C VAL A 31 5.92 -0.67 14.33
N LEU A 32 6.74 0.05 13.59
CA LEU A 32 7.84 0.85 14.08
C LEU A 32 7.36 2.26 14.41
N THR A 33 8.09 2.94 15.30
CA THR A 33 8.02 4.40 15.38
C THR A 33 8.52 5.01 14.07
N THR A 34 7.99 6.17 13.70
CA THR A 34 8.46 6.93 12.52
C THR A 34 9.98 7.13 12.51
N PRO A 35 10.64 7.59 13.61
CA PRO A 35 12.09 7.73 13.61
C PRO A 35 12.84 6.40 13.42
N ALA A 36 12.41 5.30 14.07
CA ALA A 36 13.03 4.00 13.86
C ALA A 36 12.93 3.55 12.40
N SER A 37 11.76 3.70 11.78
CA SER A 37 11.54 3.40 10.36
C SER A 37 12.49 4.20 9.46
N ARG A 38 12.62 5.50 9.71
CA ARG A 38 13.52 6.38 8.94
C ARG A 38 15.00 6.02 9.15
N CYS A 39 15.41 5.71 10.38
CA CYS A 39 16.76 5.22 10.67
C CYS A 39 17.06 3.94 9.87
N LEU A 40 16.13 2.97 9.88
CA LEU A 40 16.29 1.73 9.13
C LEU A 40 16.37 1.99 7.62
N GLN A 41 15.50 2.86 7.08
CA GLN A 41 15.54 3.23 5.68
C GLN A 41 16.92 3.78 5.29
N LEU A 42 17.47 4.73 6.05
CA LEU A 42 18.77 5.31 5.75
C LEU A 42 19.89 4.26 5.78
N LEU A 43 19.87 3.36 6.76
CA LEU A 43 20.84 2.27 6.88
C LEU A 43 20.81 1.34 5.66
N LEU A 44 19.60 0.96 5.21
CA LEU A 44 19.41 0.07 4.05
C LEU A 44 19.73 0.76 2.72
N GLU A 45 19.52 2.07 2.62
CA GLU A 45 19.84 2.84 1.42
C GLU A 45 21.35 3.08 1.28
N LYS A 46 22.04 3.38 2.37
CA LYS A 46 23.49 3.65 2.34
C LYS A 46 24.35 2.39 2.31
N GLN A 47 23.92 1.31 2.98
CA GLN A 47 24.69 0.06 3.13
C GLN A 47 26.15 0.30 3.58
N ALA A 48 26.35 1.37 4.35
CA ALA A 48 27.64 1.84 4.84
C ALA A 48 27.48 2.32 6.28
N LEU A 49 28.59 2.71 6.91
CA LEU A 49 28.55 3.35 8.21
C LEU A 49 27.81 4.69 8.10
N VAL A 50 26.69 4.80 8.81
CA VAL A 50 25.90 6.02 8.94
C VAL A 50 26.19 6.64 10.29
N SER A 51 26.60 7.90 10.30
CA SER A 51 26.89 8.61 11.55
C SER A 51 25.63 8.89 12.37
N GLN A 52 25.80 9.14 13.66
CA GLN A 52 24.67 9.53 14.53
C GLN A 52 24.00 10.82 14.03
N LYS A 53 24.79 11.80 13.59
CA LYS A 53 24.31 13.07 13.05
C LYS A 53 23.38 12.85 11.85
N GLU A 54 23.80 12.03 10.89
CA GLU A 54 22.99 11.72 9.71
C GLU A 54 21.68 11.00 10.08
N LEU A 55 21.71 10.12 11.09
CA LEU A 55 20.49 9.48 11.58
C LEU A 55 19.54 10.48 12.23
N TYR A 56 20.03 11.42 13.04
CA TYR A 56 19.19 12.47 13.63
C TYR A 56 18.55 13.34 12.56
N GLU A 57 19.36 13.85 11.62
CA GLU A 57 18.90 14.70 10.54
C GLU A 57 17.87 13.98 9.66
N PHE A 58 18.14 12.73 9.29
CA PHE A 58 17.23 11.99 8.43
C PHE A 58 15.95 11.57 9.13
N ALA A 59 15.98 11.19 10.42
CA ALA A 59 14.80 10.67 11.11
C ALA A 59 13.93 11.77 11.78
N TRP A 60 14.52 12.89 12.21
CA TRP A 60 13.81 13.99 12.87
C TRP A 60 13.79 15.30 12.08
N GLY A 61 14.57 15.43 11.01
CA GLY A 61 14.59 16.63 10.17
C GLY A 61 15.00 17.87 10.98
N MET A 62 14.17 18.91 10.91
CA MET A 62 14.39 20.17 11.64
C MET A 62 14.47 19.98 13.16
N LYS A 63 13.78 18.97 13.71
CA LYS A 63 13.77 18.71 15.16
C LYS A 63 15.01 17.97 15.66
N SER A 64 15.97 17.68 14.78
CA SER A 64 17.16 16.87 15.10
C SER A 64 17.98 17.42 16.28
N GLN A 65 18.03 18.74 16.47
CA GLN A 65 18.81 19.40 17.53
C GLN A 65 18.20 19.23 18.94
N GLU A 66 16.90 18.93 19.03
CA GLU A 66 16.17 18.81 20.30
C GLU A 66 16.17 17.37 20.84
N VAL A 67 16.69 16.41 20.06
CA VAL A 67 16.61 14.99 20.38
C VAL A 67 17.77 14.57 21.27
N THR A 68 17.45 13.97 22.41
CA THR A 68 18.46 13.43 23.31
C THR A 68 19.15 12.20 22.73
N PRO A 69 20.43 11.94 23.10
CA PRO A 69 21.14 10.75 22.65
C PRO A 69 20.40 9.43 22.91
N ASN A 70 19.73 9.34 24.06
CA ASN A 70 18.97 8.17 24.47
C ASN A 70 17.87 7.80 23.45
N ASN A 71 17.24 8.78 22.82
CA ASN A 71 16.15 8.55 21.87
C ASN A 71 16.64 7.80 20.62
N LEU A 72 17.83 8.11 20.10
CA LEU A 72 18.41 7.35 18.98
C LEU A 72 18.65 5.89 19.38
N TYR A 73 19.28 5.65 20.52
CA TYR A 73 19.56 4.28 20.98
C TYR A 73 18.28 3.49 21.26
N GLN A 74 17.23 4.12 21.77
CA GLN A 74 15.91 3.51 21.91
C GLN A 74 15.34 3.08 20.55
N ASN A 75 15.42 3.92 19.52
CA ASN A 75 14.98 3.56 18.17
C ASN A 75 15.80 2.41 17.58
N ILE A 76 17.13 2.39 17.78
CA ILE A 76 17.95 1.25 17.35
C ILE A 76 17.57 -0.03 18.13
N SER A 77 17.26 0.06 19.42
CA SER A 77 16.79 -1.07 20.22
C SER A 77 15.45 -1.61 19.70
N ILE A 78 14.50 -0.73 19.37
CA ILE A 78 13.22 -1.10 18.75
C ILE A 78 13.47 -1.89 17.45
N LEU A 79 14.37 -1.41 16.59
CA LEU A 79 14.69 -2.10 15.34
C LEU A 79 15.28 -3.50 15.58
N ARG A 80 16.24 -3.63 16.51
CA ARG A 80 16.83 -4.93 16.84
C ARG A 80 15.80 -5.92 17.36
N LYS A 81 14.92 -5.48 18.26
CA LYS A 81 13.80 -6.29 18.77
C LYS A 81 12.84 -6.66 17.65
N ALA A 82 12.55 -5.73 16.74
CA ALA A 82 11.66 -5.98 15.61
C ALA A 82 12.23 -7.08 14.70
N PHE A 83 13.51 -7.01 14.33
CA PHE A 83 14.16 -8.06 13.56
C PHE A 83 14.10 -9.41 14.26
N ASN A 84 14.51 -9.49 15.53
CA ASN A 84 14.47 -10.74 16.30
C ASN A 84 13.07 -11.36 16.39
N ALA A 85 12.01 -10.56 16.32
CA ALA A 85 10.64 -11.05 16.37
C ALA A 85 10.09 -11.50 15.01
N VAL A 86 10.63 -11.01 13.89
CA VAL A 86 10.19 -11.41 12.53
C VAL A 86 11.10 -12.43 11.85
N SER A 87 12.41 -12.43 12.16
CA SER A 87 13.40 -13.37 11.64
C SER A 87 13.73 -14.43 12.68
N GLU A 88 13.83 -15.69 12.26
CA GLU A 88 14.07 -16.82 13.17
C GLU A 88 15.56 -17.01 13.49
N ASP A 89 16.43 -16.40 12.69
CA ASP A 89 17.88 -16.52 12.78
C ASP A 89 18.48 -15.85 14.03
N GLY A 90 17.71 -15.03 14.75
CA GLY A 90 18.12 -14.30 15.96
C GLY A 90 19.31 -13.35 15.76
N LYS A 91 19.71 -13.11 14.51
CA LYS A 91 20.92 -12.34 14.17
C LYS A 91 20.67 -10.85 14.34
N ASN A 92 21.58 -10.17 15.02
CA ASN A 92 21.55 -8.71 15.10
C ASN A 92 22.01 -8.07 13.77
N LEU A 93 21.06 -7.59 12.98
CA LEU A 93 21.32 -6.99 11.66
C LEU A 93 21.76 -5.51 11.72
N ILE A 94 21.71 -4.86 12.88
CA ILE A 94 22.16 -3.46 13.04
C ILE A 94 23.36 -3.43 13.97
N ILE A 95 24.53 -3.14 13.41
CA ILE A 95 25.79 -3.15 14.13
C ILE A 95 26.15 -1.73 14.59
N THR A 96 26.57 -1.61 15.84
CA THR A 96 27.02 -0.34 16.42
C THR A 96 28.53 -0.20 16.28
N VAL A 97 28.97 0.96 15.83
CA VAL A 97 30.36 1.40 15.92
C VAL A 97 30.44 2.52 16.96
N PRO A 98 30.99 2.25 18.16
CA PRO A 98 30.99 3.20 19.27
C PRO A 98 31.50 4.58 18.86
N ARG A 99 30.80 5.63 19.31
CA ARG A 99 31.11 7.05 19.02
C ARG A 99 31.12 7.45 17.54
N LYS A 100 30.89 6.53 16.60
CA LYS A 100 30.84 6.82 15.15
C LYS A 100 29.41 6.73 14.62
N GLY A 101 28.73 5.62 14.84
CA GLY A 101 27.38 5.42 14.31
C GLY A 101 26.99 3.96 14.17
N PHE A 102 26.23 3.66 13.12
CA PHE A 102 25.63 2.34 12.91
C PHE A 102 25.72 1.95 11.43
N TYR A 103 25.76 0.65 11.16
CA TYR A 103 25.60 0.13 9.81
C TYR A 103 24.69 -1.09 9.83
N PHE A 104 24.05 -1.35 8.70
CA PHE A 104 23.32 -2.59 8.50
C PHE A 104 24.30 -3.70 8.10
N ASP A 105 24.16 -4.89 8.69
CA ASP A 105 25.05 -6.02 8.47
C ASP A 105 25.26 -6.27 6.96
N LYS A 106 26.52 -6.20 6.54
CA LYS A 106 26.93 -6.30 5.13
C LYS A 106 26.74 -7.71 4.55
N THR A 107 26.60 -8.71 5.41
CA THR A 107 26.32 -10.09 4.98
C THR A 107 24.84 -10.32 4.69
N ALA A 108 23.97 -9.37 5.07
CA ALA A 108 22.55 -9.48 4.78
C ALA A 108 22.26 -9.19 3.30
N LYS A 109 21.40 -10.01 2.69
CA LYS A 109 20.93 -9.80 1.33
C LYS A 109 19.82 -8.76 1.33
N ILE A 110 19.96 -7.67 0.57
CA ILE A 110 18.98 -6.58 0.52
C ILE A 110 18.51 -6.37 -0.92
N GLU A 111 17.21 -6.51 -1.16
CA GLU A 111 16.58 -6.20 -2.45
C GLU A 111 15.59 -5.03 -2.29
N LYS A 112 15.81 -3.95 -3.04
CA LYS A 112 14.87 -2.81 -3.09
C LYS A 112 13.89 -3.02 -4.23
N THR A 113 12.61 -3.20 -3.90
CA THR A 113 11.56 -3.15 -4.92
C THR A 113 11.06 -1.71 -5.01
N THR A 114 11.49 -1.00 -6.06
CA THR A 114 10.79 0.19 -6.50
C THR A 114 9.54 -0.26 -7.27
N PRO A 115 8.42 0.48 -7.20
CA PRO A 115 7.35 0.31 -8.17
C PRO A 115 7.92 0.66 -9.54
N HIS A 116 8.39 -0.34 -10.29
CA HIS A 116 8.65 -0.16 -11.70
C HIS A 116 7.29 0.13 -12.33
N GLU A 117 7.15 1.33 -12.87
CA GLU A 117 6.19 1.67 -13.92
C GLU A 117 6.06 0.44 -14.83
N LYS A 118 4.83 0.01 -15.13
CA LYS A 118 4.60 -1.15 -16.01
C LYS A 118 5.43 -0.93 -17.29
N LYS A 119 6.58 -1.57 -17.40
CA LYS A 119 7.31 -1.70 -18.66
C LYS A 119 6.30 -2.32 -19.59
N SER A 120 5.83 -1.54 -20.57
CA SER A 120 4.98 -2.03 -21.64
C SER A 120 5.61 -3.33 -22.15
N ILE A 121 4.90 -4.43 -21.96
CA ILE A 121 5.24 -5.68 -22.62
C ILE A 121 5.01 -5.39 -24.09
N LYS A 122 6.04 -4.92 -24.80
CA LYS A 122 6.16 -5.17 -26.24
C LYS A 122 6.32 -6.68 -26.36
N THR A 123 5.20 -7.39 -26.26
CA THR A 123 5.15 -8.80 -26.61
C THR A 123 5.64 -8.84 -28.04
N ARG A 124 6.75 -9.55 -28.26
CA ARG A 124 7.13 -10.07 -29.56
C ARG A 124 5.99 -10.97 -30.06
N LEU A 125 4.88 -10.39 -30.50
CA LEU A 125 3.98 -11.06 -31.42
C LEU A 125 4.59 -10.89 -32.80
N ASN A 126 5.31 -11.95 -33.15
CA ASN A 126 5.84 -12.30 -34.46
C ASN A 126 4.94 -11.75 -35.58
N THR A 127 5.27 -10.59 -36.15
CA THR A 127 4.64 -10.08 -37.37
C THR A 127 5.14 -10.92 -38.54
N ARG A 128 4.62 -12.15 -38.66
CA ARG A 128 4.57 -12.83 -39.94
C ARG A 128 3.65 -12.02 -40.84
N LYS A 129 4.25 -11.43 -41.88
CA LYS A 129 3.57 -10.75 -42.99
C LYS A 129 2.39 -11.60 -43.47
N ILE A 130 1.15 -11.22 -43.16
CA ILE A 130 0.01 -11.66 -43.95
C ILE A 130 -0.03 -10.75 -45.18
N LYS A 131 0.32 -11.31 -46.34
CA LYS A 131 0.18 -10.65 -47.64
C LYS A 131 -1.30 -10.50 -47.99
N LYS A 132 -1.67 -9.26 -48.36
CA LYS A 132 -2.72 -8.77 -49.30
C LYS A 132 -4.12 -9.43 -49.27
N ILE A 133 -5.16 -8.59 -49.31
CA ILE A 133 -6.11 -8.63 -50.44
C ILE A 133 -6.79 -7.26 -50.66
N SER A 134 -6.97 -6.95 -51.94
CA SER A 134 -7.27 -5.66 -52.56
C SER A 134 -8.75 -5.29 -52.46
N LYS A 135 -9.06 -4.03 -52.15
CA LYS A 135 -10.42 -3.46 -52.20
C LYS A 135 -10.77 -3.08 -53.64
N ARG A 136 -11.47 -3.97 -54.38
CA ARG A 136 -12.28 -3.58 -55.55
C ARG A 136 -13.53 -4.45 -55.65
N SER A 137 -14.66 -3.77 -55.81
CA SER A 137 -15.95 -4.21 -56.37
C SER A 137 -16.71 -5.38 -55.73
N VAL A 138 -17.74 -5.05 -54.95
CA VAL A 138 -19.08 -5.60 -55.21
C VAL A 138 -20.07 -4.43 -55.11
N SER A 139 -20.61 -4.08 -56.28
CA SER A 139 -21.70 -3.13 -56.49
C SER A 139 -23.02 -3.90 -56.48
N LEU A 140 -24.09 -3.24 -56.02
CA LEU A 140 -25.52 -3.62 -56.11
C LEU A 140 -25.90 -5.05 -55.67
N ALA A 141 -26.36 -5.21 -54.42
CA ALA A 141 -27.44 -6.16 -54.07
C ALA A 141 -27.92 -6.06 -52.60
N VAL A 142 -28.15 -4.87 -52.02
CA VAL A 142 -28.89 -4.78 -50.73
C VAL A 142 -29.72 -3.50 -50.64
N LEU A 143 -30.56 -3.26 -51.65
CA LEU A 143 -31.53 -2.15 -51.67
C LEU A 143 -32.98 -2.59 -51.38
N LEU A 144 -33.24 -3.79 -50.85
CA LEU A 144 -34.62 -4.29 -50.69
C LEU A 144 -34.92 -5.10 -49.42
N THR A 145 -34.24 -4.90 -48.29
CA THR A 145 -34.74 -5.38 -46.99
C THR A 145 -34.76 -4.30 -45.92
N ALA A 146 -34.90 -3.04 -46.34
CA ALA A 146 -35.44 -1.98 -45.51
C ALA A 146 -36.96 -2.16 -45.44
N LEU A 147 -37.44 -2.91 -44.45
CA LEU A 147 -38.76 -2.76 -43.82
C LEU A 147 -38.84 -3.77 -42.67
N ILE A 148 -39.08 -3.25 -41.47
CA ILE A 148 -39.35 -3.95 -40.20
C ILE A 148 -38.07 -4.29 -39.40
N GLY A 149 -37.71 -3.45 -38.41
CA GLY A 149 -36.90 -3.93 -37.28
C GLY A 149 -36.01 -2.94 -36.53
N THR A 150 -35.87 -1.69 -36.95
CA THR A 150 -35.17 -0.64 -36.19
C THR A 150 -36.12 0.55 -36.11
N THR A 151 -36.73 0.88 -34.97
CA THR A 151 -36.08 1.61 -33.89
C THR A 151 -36.90 1.48 -32.58
N LEU A 152 -36.66 0.41 -31.82
CA LEU A 152 -36.87 0.44 -30.37
C LEU A 152 -35.52 0.61 -29.69
N ILE A 153 -35.00 1.83 -29.73
CA ILE A 153 -33.93 2.27 -28.83
C ILE A 153 -34.49 3.44 -28.01
N PRO A 154 -35.17 3.17 -26.88
CA PRO A 154 -35.40 4.21 -25.90
C PRO A 154 -34.06 4.59 -25.24
N HIS A 155 -33.84 5.91 -25.21
CA HIS A 155 -32.71 6.59 -24.59
C HIS A 155 -32.29 6.00 -23.25
N ARG A 156 -30.98 5.89 -23.05
CA ARG A 156 -30.36 5.58 -21.76
C ARG A 156 -30.86 6.55 -20.68
N ALA A 157 -31.70 6.05 -19.78
CA ALA A 157 -31.87 6.62 -18.46
C ALA A 157 -30.56 6.38 -17.69
N ILE A 158 -29.91 7.47 -17.27
CA ILE A 158 -28.81 7.46 -16.32
C ILE A 158 -29.40 7.07 -14.96
N PRO A 159 -29.05 5.93 -14.34
CA PRO A 159 -29.54 5.64 -13.00
C PRO A 159 -28.65 6.36 -11.99
N SER A 160 -29.19 7.41 -11.40
CA SER A 160 -28.68 8.08 -10.20
C SER A 160 -29.01 7.26 -8.93
N LYS A 161 -28.31 6.14 -8.70
CA LYS A 161 -28.24 5.49 -7.38
C LYS A 161 -26.83 4.95 -7.18
N ALA A 162 -25.87 5.80 -6.78
CA ALA A 162 -25.68 6.36 -5.43
C ALA A 162 -25.02 5.35 -4.48
N TYR A 163 -23.68 5.34 -4.51
CA TYR A 163 -22.70 5.13 -3.43
C TYR A 163 -22.79 3.89 -2.50
N SER A 164 -23.91 3.18 -2.41
CA SER A 164 -24.12 2.08 -1.46
C SER A 164 -23.84 0.69 -2.00
N ALA A 165 -23.68 0.53 -3.31
CA ALA A 165 -23.39 -0.76 -3.93
C ALA A 165 -21.97 -1.30 -3.59
N HIS A 166 -21.12 -0.49 -2.98
CA HIS A 166 -19.70 -0.79 -2.82
C HIS A 166 -19.30 -1.12 -1.38
N TYR A 167 -20.23 -1.46 -0.47
CA TYR A 167 -19.87 -1.96 0.86
C TYR A 167 -20.56 -3.29 1.19
N LYS A 168 -19.83 -4.19 1.84
CA LYS A 168 -20.34 -5.49 2.30
C LYS A 168 -20.14 -5.61 3.80
N LEU A 169 -21.20 -5.98 4.54
CA LEU A 169 -21.11 -6.31 5.96
C LEU A 169 -20.24 -7.57 6.12
N VAL A 170 -19.25 -7.50 7.00
CA VAL A 170 -18.34 -8.61 7.27
C VAL A 170 -18.70 -9.29 8.56
N GLU A 171 -18.91 -8.52 9.63
CA GLU A 171 -19.04 -9.05 10.98
C GLU A 171 -19.75 -8.05 11.89
N SER A 172 -20.44 -8.58 12.91
CA SER A 172 -21.04 -7.80 13.98
C SER A 172 -20.44 -8.26 15.31
N VAL A 173 -19.81 -7.36 16.04
CA VAL A 173 -19.20 -7.64 17.35
C VAL A 173 -19.78 -6.67 18.36
N ASP A 174 -20.39 -7.22 19.42
CA ASP A 174 -21.05 -6.46 20.51
C ASP A 174 -21.98 -5.34 20.01
N GLY A 175 -22.79 -5.64 18.98
CA GLY A 175 -23.77 -4.72 18.41
C GLY A 175 -23.24 -3.72 17.38
N CYS A 176 -21.96 -3.82 17.00
CA CYS A 176 -21.33 -2.92 16.03
C CYS A 176 -21.10 -3.61 14.67
N HIS A 177 -21.64 -3.03 13.60
CA HIS A 177 -21.60 -3.59 12.24
C HIS A 177 -20.38 -3.09 11.46
N ILE A 178 -19.50 -4.02 11.03
CA ILE A 178 -18.30 -3.71 10.27
C ILE A 178 -18.55 -3.92 8.77
N TYR A 179 -18.49 -2.84 8.00
CA TYR A 179 -18.63 -2.87 6.54
C TYR A 179 -17.28 -2.66 5.84
N ILE A 180 -16.98 -3.44 4.80
CA ILE A 180 -15.78 -3.26 3.96
C ILE A 180 -16.17 -2.80 2.56
N HIS A 181 -15.38 -1.88 1.98
CA HIS A 181 -15.62 -1.38 0.63
C HIS A 181 -15.11 -2.40 -0.43
N THR A 182 -15.95 -2.79 -1.39
CA THR A 182 -15.67 -3.89 -2.34
C THR A 182 -14.83 -3.51 -3.56
N GLU A 183 -14.49 -2.23 -3.79
CA GLU A 183 -13.55 -1.83 -4.85
C GLU A 183 -12.52 -0.80 -4.38
N LYS A 184 -11.22 -1.10 -4.45
CA LYS A 184 -10.14 -0.13 -4.21
C LYS A 184 -9.77 0.58 -5.50
N SER A 185 -10.13 1.86 -5.65
CA SER A 185 -9.27 2.83 -6.35
C SER A 185 -9.71 4.28 -6.16
N GLN A 186 -8.78 5.06 -5.58
CA GLN A 186 -8.59 6.52 -5.68
C GLN A 186 -9.44 7.45 -4.80
N GLY A 187 -8.78 7.92 -3.72
CA GLY A 187 -8.86 9.31 -3.26
C GLY A 187 -10.14 9.75 -2.56
N ALA A 188 -10.30 9.41 -1.28
CA ALA A 188 -11.18 10.15 -0.38
C ALA A 188 -10.31 10.97 0.59
N ILE A 189 -10.36 12.29 0.43
CA ILE A 189 -9.84 13.28 1.37
C ILE A 189 -10.68 13.13 2.64
N ILE A 190 -10.05 12.79 3.77
CA ILE A 190 -10.70 12.82 5.07
C ILE A 190 -10.68 14.29 5.53
N PRO A 191 -11.84 14.95 5.75
CA PRO A 191 -11.88 16.29 6.31
C PRO A 191 -11.27 16.31 7.73
N PRO A 192 -10.59 17.39 8.13
CA PRO A 192 -9.74 17.41 9.33
C PRO A 192 -10.49 17.46 10.67
N GLU A 193 -11.83 17.41 10.70
CA GLU A 193 -12.61 17.46 11.96
C GLU A 193 -13.02 16.09 12.54
N PHE A 194 -12.73 14.97 11.87
CA PHE A 194 -13.14 13.66 12.37
C PHE A 194 -12.08 13.02 13.30
N LYS A 195 -11.90 13.62 14.47
CA LYS A 195 -11.18 13.03 15.63
C LYS A 195 -12.21 12.56 16.67
N GLY A 196 -12.69 11.33 16.56
CA GLY A 196 -13.56 10.70 17.56
C GLY A 196 -14.09 9.36 17.10
N ARG A 197 -14.15 8.36 17.99
CA ARG A 197 -14.84 7.09 17.73
C ARG A 197 -16.34 7.40 17.67
N TYR A 198 -16.98 7.18 16.53
CA TYR A 198 -18.43 7.16 16.46
C TYR A 198 -18.90 5.83 15.92
N CYS A 199 -19.86 5.24 16.64
CA CYS A 199 -20.72 4.19 16.13
C CYS A 199 -21.75 4.88 15.21
N ALA A 200 -21.94 4.40 13.99
CA ALA A 200 -23.06 4.85 13.17
C ALA A 200 -24.32 4.14 13.66
N ALA A 201 -25.31 4.89 14.14
CA ALA A 201 -26.64 4.36 14.42
C ALA A 201 -27.32 3.96 13.10
N ASP A 202 -28.05 2.85 13.14
CA ASP A 202 -28.81 2.27 12.04
C ASP A 202 -29.77 3.32 11.42
N PRO A 203 -29.70 3.59 10.09
CA PRO A 203 -30.59 4.54 9.43
C PRO A 203 -32.06 4.08 9.37
N HIS A 204 -32.40 2.87 9.84
CA HIS A 204 -33.78 2.38 9.92
C HIS A 204 -34.42 2.44 11.32
N ALA A 205 -33.72 2.92 12.35
CA ALA A 205 -34.31 3.05 13.69
C ALA A 205 -35.08 4.37 13.87
N ILE A 206 -36.20 4.53 13.13
CA ILE A 206 -37.26 5.47 13.51
C ILE A 206 -38.36 4.66 14.19
N ASN A 207 -38.65 5.06 15.44
CA ASN A 207 -39.84 4.75 16.24
C ASN A 207 -39.79 3.48 17.12
N SER A 208 -39.45 3.65 18.40
CA SER A 208 -40.45 3.50 19.48
C SER A 208 -39.93 4.02 20.81
N SER A 209 -40.82 4.74 21.47
CA SER A 209 -40.75 5.39 22.76
C SER A 209 -40.68 4.44 23.95
N SER A 210 -39.91 4.79 24.98
CA SER A 210 -40.39 4.92 26.38
C SER A 210 -39.25 5.32 27.31
N TRP A 211 -39.38 6.51 27.87
CA TRP A 211 -38.61 7.08 28.97
C TRP A 211 -39.02 6.42 30.27
N TRP A 212 -38.07 5.87 31.04
CA TRP A 212 -37.90 5.98 32.50
C TRP A 212 -36.45 5.61 32.82
#